data_AF-A0A0J0ZKQ3-F1
#
_entry.id   AF-A0A0J0ZKQ3-F1
#
_cell.length_a   1.000
_cell.length_b   1.000
_cell.length_c   1.000
_cell.angle_alpha   90.00
_cell.angle_beta   90.00
_cell.angle_gamma   90.00
#
_symmetry.space_group_name_H-M   'P 1'
#
loop_
_entity.id
_entity.type
_entity.pdbx_description
1 polymer ?
#
loop_
_entity_poly.entity_id
_entity_poly.type
_entity_poly.pdbx_seq_one_letter_code
_entity_poly.pdbx_strand_id
1 'polypeptide(L)'
;VGGWRKARQEQQMRDWFGFVPTYLITVDASFCERANDTEFCYLLEHELYHIGVMRDEDGEIVYSDSSGLPKHYLAGHDVEEFIGVVKRWGPSKNVKRLIEVAKNPPFVSDLDIARCCGNCVIN
;
A
#
# COMPACT_ATOMS: atom_id res chain seq x y z
N VAL A 1 -1.12 -27.57 -7.15
CA VAL A 1 0.11 -27.89 -6.39
C VAL A 1 0.25 -26.88 -5.26
N GLY A 2 -0.21 -27.14 -4.02
CA GLY A 2 -0.21 -26.06 -3.00
C GLY A 2 -0.72 -26.37 -1.59
N GLY A 3 -1.47 -27.47 -1.38
CA GLY A 3 -2.04 -27.80 -0.06
C GLY A 3 -0.99 -27.94 1.05
N TRP A 4 0.16 -28.57 0.75
CA TRP A 4 1.24 -28.73 1.72
C TRP A 4 1.89 -27.40 2.14
N ARG A 5 1.98 -26.43 1.21
CA ARG A 5 2.56 -25.11 1.53
C ARG A 5 1.65 -24.35 2.48
N LYS A 6 0.35 -24.34 2.22
CA LYS A 6 -0.66 -23.72 3.08
C LYS A 6 -0.72 -24.39 4.46
N ALA A 7 -0.77 -25.72 4.51
CA ALA A 7 -0.83 -26.45 5.77
C ALA A 7 0.40 -26.19 6.68
N ARG A 8 1.61 -26.10 6.09
CA ARG A 8 2.82 -25.74 6.86
C ARG A 8 2.76 -24.31 7.42
N GLN A 9 2.26 -23.35 6.64
CA GLN A 9 2.07 -21.98 7.12
C GLN A 9 1.05 -21.93 8.26
N GLU A 10 -0.09 -22.60 8.12
CA GLU A 10 -1.11 -22.66 9.18
C GLU A 10 -0.60 -23.34 10.44
N GLN A 11 0.20 -24.41 10.33
CA GLN A 11 0.83 -25.04 11.49
C GLN A 11 1.77 -24.08 12.21
N GLN A 12 2.63 -23.37 11.47
CA GLN A 12 3.53 -22.37 12.04
C GLN A 12 2.77 -21.27 12.78
N MET A 13 1.65 -20.79 12.22
CA MET A 13 0.82 -19.80 12.91
C MET A 13 0.24 -20.35 14.22
N ARG A 14 -0.23 -21.61 14.22
CA ARG A 14 -0.74 -22.27 15.44
C ARG A 14 0.34 -22.47 16.48
N ASP A 15 1.57 -22.79 16.06
CA ASP A 15 2.70 -22.97 16.97
C ASP A 15 3.11 -21.63 17.61
N TRP A 16 3.04 -20.52 16.86
CA TRP A 16 3.39 -19.19 17.35
C TRP A 16 2.28 -18.52 18.18
N PHE A 17 1.03 -18.64 17.76
CA PHE A 17 -0.09 -17.84 18.30
C PHE A 17 -1.20 -18.67 18.93
N GLY A 18 -1.18 -20.00 18.81
CA GLY A 18 -2.26 -20.90 19.24
C GLY A 18 -3.46 -20.96 18.28
N PHE A 19 -3.49 -20.12 17.24
CA PHE A 19 -4.53 -20.09 16.21
C PHE A 19 -3.97 -19.57 14.88
N VAL A 20 -4.76 -19.63 13.81
CA VAL A 20 -4.40 -19.01 12.52
C VAL A 20 -5.03 -17.61 12.50
N PRO A 21 -4.23 -16.54 12.54
CA PRO A 21 -4.76 -15.18 12.52
C PRO A 21 -5.37 -14.84 11.16
N THR A 22 -6.38 -13.96 11.16
CA THR A 22 -7.00 -13.44 9.94
C THR A 22 -6.03 -12.58 9.14
N TYR A 23 -5.21 -11.79 9.86
CA TYR A 23 -4.16 -10.94 9.29
C TYR A 23 -2.88 -11.12 10.09
N LEU A 24 -1.75 -11.14 9.39
CA LEU A 24 -0.42 -11.14 9.99
C LEU A 24 0.31 -9.90 9.48
N ILE A 25 0.59 -8.96 10.37
CA ILE A 25 1.42 -7.78 10.08
C ILE A 25 2.82 -8.06 10.59
N THR A 26 3.81 -7.86 9.73
CA THR A 26 5.22 -8.07 10.06
C THR A 26 5.97 -6.77 9.83
N VAL A 27 6.64 -6.27 10.86
CA VAL A 27 7.41 -5.02 10.81
C VAL A 27 8.90 -5.30 11.03
N ASP A 28 9.75 -4.46 10.44
CA ASP A 28 11.20 -4.56 10.63
C ASP A 28 11.59 -4.12 12.06
N ALA A 29 12.11 -5.06 12.85
CA ALA A 29 12.49 -4.81 14.23
C ALA A 29 13.61 -3.76 14.37
N SER A 30 14.54 -3.71 13.42
CA SER A 30 15.66 -2.76 13.44
C SER A 30 15.18 -1.33 13.19
N PHE A 31 14.19 -1.15 12.31
CA PHE A 31 13.51 0.12 12.13
C PHE A 31 12.75 0.51 13.41
N CYS A 32 11.95 -0.41 13.97
CA CYS A 32 11.14 -0.16 15.16
C CYS A 32 11.98 0.26 16.37
N GLU A 33 13.19 -0.28 16.53
CA GLU A 33 14.13 0.09 17.60
C GLU A 33 14.60 1.56 17.51
N ARG A 34 14.71 2.10 16.29
CA ARG A 34 15.19 3.48 16.04
C ARG A 34 14.07 4.49 15.83
N ALA A 35 12.86 4.00 15.58
CA ALA A 35 11.69 4.83 15.31
C ALA A 35 11.26 5.57 16.58
N ASN A 36 10.92 6.85 16.44
CA ASN A 36 10.13 7.52 17.48
C ASN A 36 8.65 7.08 17.40
N ASP A 37 7.86 7.41 18.43
CA ASP A 37 6.44 7.01 18.51
C ASP A 37 5.62 7.36 17.26
N THR A 38 5.90 8.52 16.63
CA THR A 38 5.20 8.95 15.43
C THR A 38 5.58 8.09 14.23
N GLU A 39 6.88 7.81 14.06
CA GLU A 39 7.39 6.96 12.98
C GLU A 39 6.89 5.51 13.12
N PHE A 40 6.79 5.01 14.34
CA PHE A 40 6.23 3.69 14.61
C PHE A 40 4.73 3.63 14.30
N CYS A 41 3.96 4.65 14.69
CA CYS A 41 2.54 4.74 14.34
C CYS A 41 2.33 4.84 12.82
N TYR A 42 3.19 5.60 12.13
CA TYR A 42 3.18 5.68 10.67
C TYR A 42 3.39 4.31 10.03
N LEU A 43 4.38 3.55 10.49
CA LEU A 43 4.64 2.20 9.97
C LEU A 43 3.44 1.27 10.19
N LEU A 44 2.83 1.31 11.37
CA LEU A 44 1.63 0.49 11.60
C LEU A 44 0.45 0.90 10.72
N GLU A 45 0.24 2.20 10.51
CA GLU A 45 -0.84 2.68 9.65
C GLU A 45 -0.59 2.30 8.18
N HIS A 46 0.66 2.35 7.70
CA HIS A 46 1.09 1.83 6.40
C HIS A 46 0.68 0.35 6.24
N GLU A 47 1.13 -0.51 7.15
CA GLU A 47 0.80 -1.94 7.07
C GLU A 47 -0.71 -2.23 7.17
N LEU A 48 -1.46 -1.41 7.92
CA LEU A 48 -2.92 -1.53 8.01
C LEU A 48 -3.63 -1.13 6.71
N TYR A 49 -3.07 -0.20 5.93
CA TYR A 49 -3.63 0.20 4.64
C TYR A 49 -3.55 -0.92 3.59
N HIS A 50 -2.72 -1.94 3.79
CA HIS A 50 -2.73 -3.15 2.97
C HIS A 50 -3.99 -4.01 3.15
N ILE A 51 -4.79 -3.76 4.19
CA ILE A 51 -6.07 -4.45 4.40
C ILE A 51 -7.16 -3.70 3.64
N GLY A 52 -7.26 -3.95 2.34
CA GLY A 52 -8.29 -3.38 1.48
C GLY A 52 -9.64 -4.07 1.64
N VAL A 53 -10.74 -3.32 1.50
CA VAL A 53 -12.11 -3.87 1.44
C VAL A 53 -12.56 -3.87 -0.01
N MET A 54 -12.94 -5.05 -0.52
CA MET A 54 -13.40 -5.22 -1.89
C MET A 54 -14.71 -4.48 -2.10
N ARG A 55 -14.78 -3.70 -3.19
CA ARG A 55 -15.97 -3.00 -3.63
C ARG A 55 -16.36 -3.44 -5.05
N ASP A 56 -17.65 -3.43 -5.35
CA ASP A 56 -18.16 -3.68 -6.70
C ASP A 56 -18.09 -2.43 -7.59
N GLU A 57 -18.66 -2.52 -8.79
CA GLU A 57 -18.65 -1.44 -9.80
C GLU A 57 -19.42 -0.18 -9.35
N ASP A 58 -20.40 -0.34 -8.46
CA ASP A 58 -21.18 0.75 -7.88
C ASP A 58 -20.51 1.32 -6.60
N GLY A 59 -19.40 0.72 -6.18
CA GLY A 59 -18.63 1.12 -5.00
C GLY A 59 -19.14 0.51 -3.69
N GLU A 60 -20.08 -0.44 -3.73
CA GLU A 60 -20.64 -1.09 -2.55
C GLU A 60 -19.73 -2.21 -2.03
N ILE A 61 -19.76 -2.44 -0.71
CA ILE A 61 -18.90 -3.47 -0.09
C ILE A 61 -19.35 -4.86 -0.55
N VAL A 62 -18.40 -5.65 -1.05
CA VAL A 62 -18.65 -7.05 -1.40
C VAL A 62 -18.55 -7.91 -0.15
N TYR A 63 -19.62 -8.63 0.18
CA TYR A 63 -19.64 -9.58 1.30
C TYR A 63 -19.36 -11.01 0.83
N SER A 64 -18.84 -11.83 1.74
CA SER A 64 -18.66 -13.27 1.54
C SER A 64 -19.96 -14.02 1.84
N ASP A 65 -20.44 -14.82 0.89
CA ASP A 65 -21.66 -15.61 1.05
C ASP A 65 -21.56 -16.65 2.19
N SER A 66 -20.34 -17.08 2.54
CA SER A 66 -20.12 -18.10 3.57
C SER A 66 -19.95 -17.52 4.98
N SER A 67 -19.36 -16.32 5.11
CA SER A 67 -19.10 -15.71 6.42
C SER A 67 -20.00 -14.52 6.74
N GLY A 68 -20.66 -13.93 5.73
CA GLY A 68 -21.41 -12.67 5.87
C GLY A 68 -20.53 -11.45 6.17
N LEU A 69 -19.20 -11.58 6.11
CA LEU A 69 -18.25 -10.50 6.38
C LEU A 69 -17.76 -9.86 5.09
N PRO A 70 -17.29 -8.60 5.12
CA PRO A 70 -16.65 -7.95 3.98
C PRO A 70 -15.51 -8.81 3.44
N LYS A 71 -15.44 -8.93 2.11
CA LYS A 71 -14.28 -9.53 1.44
C LYS A 71 -13.14 -8.53 1.50
N HIS A 72 -12.05 -8.95 2.11
CA HIS A 72 -10.82 -8.17 2.14
C HIS A 72 -9.85 -8.66 1.07
N TYR A 73 -8.98 -7.78 0.61
CA TYR A 73 -7.89 -8.09 -0.31
C TYR A 73 -6.61 -7.42 0.17
N LEU A 74 -5.47 -7.94 -0.29
CA LEU A 74 -4.19 -7.29 -0.04
C LEU A 74 -4.07 -6.10 -1.01
N ALA A 75 -4.32 -4.89 -0.52
CA ALA A 75 -4.08 -3.69 -1.27
C ALA A 75 -2.57 -3.54 -1.51
N GLY A 76 -2.17 -3.19 -2.74
CA GLY A 76 -0.77 -2.87 -3.01
C GLY A 76 -0.37 -1.57 -2.30
N HIS A 77 0.92 -1.24 -2.33
CA HIS A 77 1.35 0.13 -2.00
C HIS A 77 0.72 1.08 -3.02
N ASP A 78 -0.34 1.78 -2.62
CA ASP A 78 -1.08 2.70 -3.49
C ASP A 78 -0.95 4.14 -3.00
N VAL A 79 -1.13 5.11 -3.90
CA VAL A 79 -1.05 6.54 -3.57
C VAL A 79 -2.04 6.91 -2.47
N GLU A 80 -3.20 6.25 -2.42
CA GLU A 80 -4.23 6.48 -1.38
C GLU A 80 -3.74 6.17 0.05
N GLU A 81 -2.89 5.16 0.22
CA GLU A 81 -2.21 4.90 1.49
C GLU A 81 -1.31 6.08 1.89
N PHE A 82 -0.54 6.61 0.94
CA PHE A 82 0.28 7.80 1.16
C PHE A 82 -0.57 9.03 1.49
N ILE A 83 -1.75 9.19 0.87
CA ILE A 83 -2.67 10.30 1.16
C ILE A 83 -3.18 10.21 2.59
N GLY A 84 -3.64 9.02 3.02
CA GLY A 84 -4.16 8.79 4.37
C GLY A 84 -3.15 9.15 5.45
N VAL A 85 -1.92 8.64 5.29
CA VAL A 85 -0.78 8.97 6.16
C VAL A 85 -0.50 10.47 6.16
N VAL A 86 -0.29 11.07 5.00
CA VAL A 86 0.13 12.48 4.89
C VAL A 86 -0.94 13.39 5.48
N LYS A 87 -2.21 13.04 5.32
CA LYS A 87 -3.34 13.76 5.91
C LYS A 87 -3.34 13.70 7.43
N ARG A 88 -2.95 12.57 8.04
CA ARG A 88 -2.95 12.39 9.50
C ARG A 88 -1.68 12.90 10.18
N TRP A 89 -0.51 12.61 9.61
CA TRP A 89 0.79 12.85 10.24
C TRP A 89 1.63 13.93 9.56
N GLY A 90 1.18 14.42 8.40
CA GLY A 90 1.96 15.32 7.56
C GLY A 90 2.98 14.60 6.68
N PRO A 91 3.55 15.30 5.69
CA PRO A 91 4.44 14.68 4.71
C PRO A 91 5.83 14.39 5.29
N SER A 92 6.34 13.20 5.01
CA SER A 92 7.73 12.84 5.29
C SER A 92 8.72 13.71 4.50
N LYS A 93 10.01 13.68 4.86
CA LYS A 93 11.05 14.44 4.13
C LYS A 93 11.07 14.10 2.63
N ASN A 94 10.88 12.83 2.28
CA ASN A 94 10.85 12.38 0.89
C ASN A 94 9.60 12.88 0.17
N VAL A 95 8.43 12.85 0.83
CA VAL A 95 7.18 13.39 0.26
C VAL A 95 7.29 14.91 0.09
N LYS A 96 7.87 15.64 1.04
CA LYS A 96 8.13 17.08 0.91
C LYS A 96 9.03 17.38 -0.30
N ARG A 97 10.10 16.60 -0.48
CA ARG A 97 10.98 16.70 -1.64
C ARG A 97 10.24 16.39 -2.95
N LEU A 98 9.38 15.39 -2.96
CA LEU A 98 8.54 15.07 -4.13
C LEU A 98 7.61 16.23 -4.47
N ILE A 99 6.92 16.81 -3.48
CA ILE A 99 6.06 17.99 -3.65
C ILE A 99 6.87 19.16 -4.21
N GLU A 100 8.08 19.39 -3.71
CA GLU A 100 8.95 20.48 -4.19
C GLU A 100 9.37 20.28 -5.65
N VAL A 101 9.75 19.06 -6.04
CA VAL A 101 10.05 18.73 -7.43
C VAL A 101 8.80 18.89 -8.32
N ALA A 102 7.64 18.43 -7.86
CA ALA A 102 6.38 18.50 -8.60
C ALA A 102 5.85 19.93 -8.83
N LYS A 103 6.33 20.92 -8.05
CA LYS A 103 6.02 22.35 -8.26
C LYS A 103 6.74 22.96 -9.46
N ASN A 104 7.77 22.29 -9.98
CA ASN A 104 8.54 22.76 -11.12
C ASN A 104 8.01 22.13 -12.42
N PRO A 105 8.16 22.80 -13.57
CA PRO A 105 7.89 22.16 -14.86
C PRO A 105 8.77 20.91 -15.01
N PRO A 106 8.27 19.87 -15.70
CA PRO A 106 9.07 18.68 -15.95
C PRO A 106 10.32 19.06 -16.73
N PHE A 107 11.44 18.41 -16.41
CA PHE A 107 12.71 18.63 -17.09
C PHE A 107 12.62 18.35 -18.60
N VAL A 108 11.76 17.40 -18.98
CA VAL A 108 11.41 17.13 -20.38
C VAL A 108 9.98 17.60 -20.58
N SER A 109 9.79 18.59 -21.46
CA SER A 109 8.46 19.08 -21.78
C SER A 109 7.76 18.15 -22.76
N ASP A 110 6.42 18.17 -22.78
CA ASP A 110 5.63 17.45 -23.79
C ASP A 110 6.02 17.84 -25.22
N LEU A 111 6.43 19.10 -25.41
CA LEU A 111 6.94 19.61 -26.69
C LEU A 111 8.26 18.94 -27.09
N ASP A 112 9.17 18.70 -26.16
CA ASP A 112 10.43 18.00 -26.42
C ASP A 112 10.18 16.53 -26.78
N ILE A 113 9.23 15.88 -26.09
CA ILE A 113 8.79 14.52 -26.42
C ILE A 113 8.17 14.46 -27.82
N ALA A 114 7.30 15.41 -28.16
CA ALA A 114 6.66 15.49 -29.48
C ALA A 114 7.68 15.66 -30.61
N ARG A 115 8.75 16.45 -30.38
CA ARG A 115 9.87 16.61 -31.33
C ARG A 115 10.67 15.32 -31.52
N CYS A 116 10.87 14.54 -30.46
CA CYS A 116 11.57 13.24 -30.54
C CYS A 116 10.75 12.15 -31.23
N CYS A 117 9.42 12.20 -31.15
CA CYS A 117 8.53 11.20 -31.74
C CYS A 117 8.56 11.20 -33.28
N GLY A 118 8.96 12.32 -33.92
CA GLY A 118 9.09 12.45 -35.38
C GLY A 118 7.77 12.39 -36.17
N ASN A 119 6.70 11.83 -35.59
CA ASN A 119 5.37 11.71 -36.17
C ASN A 119 4.39 12.80 -35.69
N CYS A 120 4.67 13.41 -34.53
CA CYS A 120 3.83 14.46 -33.93
C CYS A 120 4.08 15.87 -34.50
N VAL A 121 5.11 16.03 -35.34
CA VAL A 121 5.47 17.31 -36.00
C VAL A 121 5.01 17.36 -37.46
N ILE A 122 4.31 16.32 -37.93
CA ILE A 122 3.70 16.26 -39.27
C ILE A 122 2.23 16.70 -39.12
N ASN A 123 2.01 18.00 -38.92
CA ASN A 123 0.76 18.69 -39.23
C ASN A 123 1.07 20.17 -39.49
#